data_AF-A0A814YBE2-F1
#
_entry.id   AF-A0A814YBE2-F1
#
_cell.length_a   1.000
_cell.length_b   1.000
_cell.length_c   1.000
_cell.angle_alpha   90.00
_cell.angle_beta   90.00
_cell.angle_gamma   90.00
#
_symmetry.space_group_name_H-M   'P 1'
#
loop_
_entity.id
_entity.type
_entity.pdbx_description
1 polymer ?
#
loop_
_entity_poly.entity_id
_entity_poly.type
_entity_poly.pdbx_seq_one_letter_code
_entity_poly.pdbx_strand_id
1 'polypeptide(L)'
;MRKDKNLNGNNDDKILLNLSKYPSVLITKPNKGRGVVILDRNDYTEKLENILSDNKKFKLLNEDPTISCENALTTVLRQMKNEEYWTQQEYKYIKPVGSVPARLYGLPKVHKDNVPLRPIVSCIKSYNYKLGKFLANIIKPIRVSPYSLKHTNDFFKFIQQNSHLSRNNKMISFDIQSLFTNIPVRETIEIICNKLYCTDPKLRPFIPEDYFRKLLEFAATVNQNNAKITESYANLTMNIQTNYHIFMYDFSFFVDYLSDNVSAVELFIVNDKIKLMELNKKNLIEK
;
A
#
# COMPACT_ATOMS: atom_id res chain seq x y z
N MET A 1 9.20 38.73 -2.69
CA MET A 1 8.85 38.94 -4.12
C MET A 1 9.98 38.43 -5.00
N ARG A 2 9.80 37.28 -5.65
CA ARG A 2 10.47 36.94 -6.91
C ARG A 2 9.35 36.59 -7.87
N LYS A 3 9.01 37.55 -8.72
CA LYS A 3 8.14 37.36 -9.86
C LYS A 3 8.97 36.76 -11.01
N ASP A 4 8.22 36.12 -11.90
CA ASP A 4 8.56 35.77 -13.28
C ASP A 4 9.12 34.38 -13.53
N LYS A 5 8.21 33.45 -13.85
CA LYS A 5 7.86 33.23 -15.26
C LYS A 5 6.41 32.75 -15.39
N ASN A 6 5.64 33.49 -16.19
CA ASN A 6 4.33 33.12 -16.70
C ASN A 6 4.38 31.69 -17.27
N LEU A 7 3.51 30.83 -16.74
CA LEU A 7 3.26 29.49 -17.26
C LEU A 7 2.62 29.61 -18.64
N ASN A 8 3.29 29.05 -19.66
CA ASN A 8 2.73 28.73 -20.98
C ASN A 8 1.66 27.61 -20.90
N GLY A 9 0.80 27.60 -19.87
CA GLY A 9 -0.15 26.50 -19.62
C GLY A 9 -1.07 26.22 -20.81
N ASN A 10 -1.41 27.24 -21.60
CA ASN A 10 -2.34 27.11 -22.71
C ASN A 10 -1.81 26.37 -23.96
N ASN A 11 -0.49 26.25 -24.16
CA ASN A 11 0.05 25.63 -25.38
C ASN A 11 0.45 24.17 -25.14
N ASP A 12 1.09 23.89 -24.00
CA ASP A 12 1.46 22.53 -23.61
C ASP A 12 0.20 21.67 -23.39
N ASP A 13 -0.83 22.22 -22.75
CA ASP A 13 -2.11 21.52 -22.58
C ASP A 13 -2.78 21.20 -23.93
N LYS A 14 -2.71 22.11 -24.91
CA LYS A 14 -3.23 21.87 -26.27
C LYS A 14 -2.44 20.78 -26.99
N ILE A 15 -1.12 20.76 -26.84
CA ILE A 15 -0.26 19.71 -27.40
C ILE A 15 -0.60 18.36 -26.78
N LEU A 16 -0.72 18.29 -25.46
CA LEU A 16 -1.12 17.07 -24.75
C LEU A 16 -2.52 16.59 -25.14
N LEU A 17 -3.47 17.51 -25.32
CA LEU A 17 -4.82 17.21 -25.81
C LEU A 17 -4.84 16.73 -27.26
N ASN A 18 -3.91 17.17 -28.09
CA ASN A 18 -3.78 16.65 -29.45
C ASN A 18 -3.08 15.29 -29.46
N LEU A 19 -2.06 15.11 -28.62
CA LEU A 19 -1.36 13.84 -28.48
C LEU A 19 -2.25 12.75 -27.89
N SER A 20 -3.14 13.09 -26.95
CA SER A 20 -4.08 12.14 -26.35
C SER A 20 -5.12 11.59 -27.32
N LYS A 21 -5.29 12.21 -28.49
CA LYS A 21 -6.17 11.72 -29.57
C LYS A 21 -5.58 10.52 -30.30
N TYR A 22 -4.25 10.33 -30.26
CA TYR A 22 -3.61 9.21 -30.93
C TYR A 22 -3.73 7.95 -30.06
N PRO A 23 -4.35 6.86 -30.56
CA PRO A 23 -4.51 5.63 -29.78
C PRO A 23 -3.16 4.98 -29.41
N SER A 24 -2.11 5.17 -30.21
CA SER A 24 -0.77 4.62 -29.91
C SER A 24 -0.05 5.35 -28.76
N VAL A 25 -0.56 6.50 -28.31
CA VAL A 25 0.08 7.31 -27.29
C VAL A 25 -0.62 7.11 -25.94
N LEU A 26 0.18 6.90 -24.90
CA LEU A 26 -0.26 6.92 -23.51
C LEU A 26 0.36 8.11 -22.78
N ILE A 27 -0.49 8.97 -22.22
CA ILE A 27 -0.07 10.08 -21.37
C ILE A 27 -0.36 9.71 -19.91
N THR A 28 0.66 9.73 -19.07
CA THR A 28 0.58 9.38 -17.64
C THR A 28 1.51 10.23 -16.79
N LYS A 29 1.50 10.02 -15.47
CA LYS A 29 2.41 10.69 -14.52
C LYS A 29 3.59 9.78 -14.17
N PRO A 30 4.77 10.33 -13.85
CA PRO A 30 5.90 9.52 -13.40
C PRO A 30 5.65 8.94 -12.00
N ASN A 31 6.35 7.87 -11.66
CA ASN A 31 6.30 7.28 -10.31
C ASN A 31 6.89 8.21 -9.24
N LYS A 32 7.90 9.01 -9.59
CA LYS A 32 8.55 9.98 -8.70
C LYS A 32 8.73 11.31 -9.43
N GLY A 33 8.65 12.41 -8.68
CA GLY A 33 8.78 13.77 -9.21
C GLY A 33 7.46 14.34 -9.72
N ARG A 34 7.55 15.55 -10.28
CA ARG A 34 6.44 16.25 -10.95
C ARG A 34 6.73 16.22 -12.45
N GLY A 35 5.70 15.97 -13.26
CA GLY A 35 5.84 15.95 -14.71
C GLY A 35 4.78 15.09 -15.39
N VAL A 36 4.85 15.06 -16.72
CA VAL A 36 4.03 14.25 -17.61
C VAL A 36 4.95 13.31 -18.38
N VAL A 37 4.53 12.06 -18.55
CA VAL A 37 5.25 11.05 -19.32
C VAL A 37 4.39 10.63 -20.50
N ILE A 38 4.99 10.64 -21.68
CA ILE A 38 4.40 10.19 -22.92
C ILE A 38 5.08 8.87 -23.27
N LEU A 39 4.30 7.80 -23.41
CA LEU A 39 4.77 6.46 -23.71
C LEU A 39 4.09 5.94 -24.98
N ASP A 40 4.78 5.05 -25.67
CA ASP A 40 4.12 4.15 -26.63
C ASP A 40 3.21 3.18 -25.85
N ARG A 41 1.96 3.04 -26.32
CA ARG A 41 0.95 2.22 -25.65
C ARG A 41 1.28 0.73 -25.71
N ASN A 42 1.88 0.25 -26.80
CA ASN A 42 2.22 -1.15 -26.96
C ASN A 42 3.37 -1.53 -26.02
N ASP A 43 4.44 -0.72 -25.96
CA ASP A 43 5.54 -0.91 -24.99
C ASP A 43 5.02 -0.90 -23.54
N TYR A 44 4.11 0.02 -23.22
CA TYR A 44 3.49 0.05 -21.89
C TYR A 44 2.67 -1.21 -21.58
N THR A 45 1.87 -1.67 -22.55
CA THR A 45 1.02 -2.87 -22.40
C THR A 45 1.88 -4.11 -22.23
N GLU A 46 2.91 -4.29 -23.06
CA GLU A 46 3.87 -5.40 -22.96
C GLU A 46 4.58 -5.40 -21.59
N LYS A 47 5.02 -4.23 -21.11
CA LYS A 47 5.62 -4.10 -19.77
C LYS A 47 4.65 -4.49 -18.65
N LEU A 48 3.36 -4.16 -18.78
CA LEU A 48 2.35 -4.57 -17.81
C LEU A 48 2.08 -6.07 -17.88
N GLU A 49 1.91 -6.64 -19.07
CA GLU A 49 1.70 -8.08 -19.25
C GLU A 49 2.87 -8.90 -18.69
N ASN A 50 4.10 -8.44 -18.93
CA ASN A 50 5.30 -9.03 -18.34
C ASN A 50 5.26 -9.02 -16.79
N ILE A 51 4.78 -7.94 -16.17
CA ILE A 51 4.58 -7.89 -14.71
C ILE A 51 3.52 -8.90 -14.26
N LEU A 52 2.42 -9.01 -15.02
CA LEU A 52 1.28 -9.86 -14.69
C LEU A 52 1.53 -11.35 -14.93
N SER A 53 2.52 -11.69 -15.76
CA SER A 53 2.95 -13.07 -16.00
C SER A 53 3.58 -13.73 -14.76
N ASP A 54 3.91 -12.95 -13.72
CA ASP A 54 4.42 -13.47 -12.45
C ASP A 54 3.34 -14.18 -11.64
N ASN A 55 3.17 -15.48 -11.90
CA ASN A 55 2.21 -16.37 -11.23
C ASN A 55 2.43 -16.53 -9.72
N LYS A 56 3.53 -16.04 -9.16
CA LYS A 56 3.73 -15.99 -7.69
C LYS A 56 3.01 -14.80 -7.06
N LYS A 57 2.73 -13.74 -7.83
CA LYS A 57 2.11 -12.49 -7.37
C LYS A 57 0.71 -12.28 -7.91
N PHE A 58 0.44 -12.80 -9.09
CA PHE A 58 -0.82 -12.61 -9.81
C PHE A 58 -1.44 -13.96 -10.15
N LYS A 59 -2.77 -14.01 -10.08
CA LYS A 59 -3.54 -15.18 -10.52
C LYS A 59 -4.73 -14.71 -11.34
N LEU A 60 -4.91 -15.32 -12.51
CA LEU A 60 -6.08 -15.09 -13.35
C LEU A 60 -7.32 -15.71 -12.71
N LEU A 61 -8.44 -15.00 -12.78
CA LEU A 61 -9.73 -15.45 -12.26
C LEU A 61 -10.71 -15.72 -13.40
N ASN A 62 -11.50 -16.79 -13.23
CA ASN A 62 -12.50 -17.20 -14.21
C ASN A 62 -13.76 -16.32 -14.16
N GLU A 63 -14.01 -15.67 -13.02
CA GLU A 63 -15.19 -14.84 -12.77
C GLU A 63 -14.83 -13.62 -11.91
N ASP A 64 -15.76 -12.67 -11.84
CA ASP A 64 -15.61 -11.43 -11.06
C ASP A 64 -16.30 -11.57 -9.69
N PRO A 65 -15.58 -11.93 -8.60
CA PRO A 65 -16.16 -12.02 -7.26
C PRO A 65 -16.58 -10.69 -6.60
N THR A 66 -16.58 -9.55 -7.31
CA THR A 66 -16.93 -8.25 -6.69
C THR A 66 -18.28 -8.29 -5.98
N ILE A 67 -19.30 -8.87 -6.61
CA ILE A 67 -20.66 -8.94 -6.04
C ILE A 67 -20.69 -9.91 -4.85
N SER A 68 -20.02 -11.06 -4.93
CA SER A 68 -19.97 -12.00 -3.81
C SER A 68 -19.25 -11.40 -2.60
N CYS A 69 -18.15 -10.66 -2.82
CA CYS A 69 -17.42 -9.94 -1.77
C CYS A 69 -18.28 -8.84 -1.14
N GLU A 70 -18.96 -8.03 -1.96
CA GLU A 70 -19.89 -6.99 -1.49
C GLU A 70 -20.99 -7.58 -0.61
N ASN A 71 -21.60 -8.70 -1.04
CA ASN A 71 -22.65 -9.39 -0.29
C ASN A 71 -22.12 -9.98 1.03
N ALA A 72 -20.94 -10.60 1.01
CA ALA A 72 -20.31 -11.15 2.21
C ALA A 72 -20.02 -10.06 3.25
N LEU A 73 -19.43 -8.94 2.83
CA LEU A 73 -19.18 -7.81 3.72
C LEU A 73 -20.50 -7.19 4.23
N THR A 74 -21.47 -6.99 3.34
CA THR A 74 -22.78 -6.43 3.71
C THR A 74 -23.50 -7.28 4.74
N THR A 75 -23.37 -8.61 4.66
CA THR A 75 -23.97 -9.55 5.63
C THR A 75 -23.42 -9.30 7.03
N VAL A 76 -22.10 -9.18 7.17
CA VAL A 76 -21.45 -8.90 8.46
C VAL A 76 -21.82 -7.52 8.99
N LEU A 77 -21.79 -6.50 8.13
CA LEU A 77 -22.17 -5.14 8.55
C LEU A 77 -23.62 -5.06 8.99
N ARG A 78 -24.53 -5.80 8.34
CA ARG A 78 -25.95 -5.86 8.70
C ARG A 78 -26.15 -6.57 10.04
N GLN A 79 -25.45 -7.67 10.27
CA GLN A 79 -25.49 -8.37 11.55
C GLN A 79 -25.08 -7.44 12.69
N MET A 80 -23.91 -6.82 12.58
CA MET A 80 -23.40 -5.88 13.58
C MET A 80 -24.33 -4.67 13.79
N LYS A 81 -25.05 -4.24 12.75
CA LYS A 81 -26.02 -3.15 12.85
C LYS A 81 -27.25 -3.58 13.66
N ASN A 82 -27.74 -4.80 13.46
CA ASN A 82 -28.86 -5.34 14.24
C ASN A 82 -28.47 -5.55 15.71
N GLU A 83 -27.21 -5.82 15.97
CA GLU A 83 -26.61 -5.89 17.31
C GLU A 83 -26.21 -4.51 17.86
N GLU A 84 -26.63 -3.42 17.20
CA GLU A 84 -26.46 -2.03 17.64
C GLU A 84 -25.01 -1.54 17.77
N TYR A 85 -24.03 -2.27 17.19
CA TYR A 85 -22.65 -1.80 17.15
C TYR A 85 -22.44 -0.61 16.21
N TRP A 86 -23.31 -0.41 15.23
CA TRP A 86 -23.19 0.70 14.28
C TRP A 86 -24.29 1.73 14.45
N THR A 87 -23.93 3.01 14.45
CA THR A 87 -24.91 4.05 14.14
C THR A 87 -25.41 3.90 12.71
N GLN A 88 -26.61 4.42 12.43
CA GLN A 88 -27.16 4.45 11.08
C GLN A 88 -26.25 5.19 10.08
N GLN A 89 -25.50 6.20 10.56
CA GLN A 89 -24.57 6.97 9.73
C GLN A 89 -23.31 6.16 9.40
N GLU A 90 -22.69 5.51 10.38
CA GLU A 90 -21.52 4.65 10.17
C GLU A 90 -21.84 3.48 9.25
N TYR A 91 -22.97 2.80 9.47
CA TYR A 91 -23.40 1.73 8.60
C TYR A 91 -23.57 2.20 7.15
N LYS A 92 -24.26 3.34 6.92
CA LYS A 92 -24.40 3.91 5.57
C LYS A 92 -23.06 4.33 4.96
N TYR A 93 -22.12 4.78 5.79
CA TYR A 93 -20.79 5.13 5.33
C TYR A 93 -20.02 3.89 4.88
N ILE A 94 -19.93 2.86 5.73
CA ILE A 94 -19.07 1.69 5.50
C ILE A 94 -19.69 0.73 4.48
N LYS A 95 -21.02 0.60 4.45
CA LYS A 95 -21.72 -0.35 3.57
C LYS A 95 -21.36 -0.10 2.10
N PRO A 96 -20.82 -1.12 1.39
CA PRO A 96 -20.62 -1.02 -0.05
C PRO A 96 -21.94 -0.92 -0.80
N VAL A 97 -21.93 -0.18 -1.91
CA VAL A 97 -23.06 -0.06 -2.84
C VAL A 97 -22.49 0.09 -4.25
N GLY A 98 -22.81 -0.86 -5.13
CA GLY A 98 -22.42 -0.79 -6.55
C GLY A 98 -20.90 -0.83 -6.71
N SER A 99 -20.25 -1.76 -6.00
CA SER A 99 -18.80 -1.89 -6.02
C SER A 99 -18.29 -2.27 -7.40
N VAL A 100 -17.07 -1.82 -7.69
CA VAL A 100 -16.34 -2.22 -8.90
C VAL A 100 -15.03 -2.90 -8.51
N PRO A 101 -14.52 -3.79 -9.38
CA PRO A 101 -13.16 -4.30 -9.26
C PRO A 101 -12.14 -3.18 -9.08
N ALA A 102 -11.05 -3.48 -8.38
CA ALA A 102 -9.90 -2.59 -8.31
C ALA A 102 -9.34 -2.33 -9.72
N ARG A 103 -8.55 -1.28 -9.88
CA ARG A 103 -7.93 -0.92 -11.16
C ARG A 103 -6.43 -1.07 -11.07
N LEU A 104 -5.84 -1.92 -11.92
CA LEU A 104 -4.39 -2.04 -12.03
C LEU A 104 -3.85 -1.20 -13.19
N TYR A 105 -2.83 -0.39 -12.91
CA TYR A 105 -2.09 0.40 -13.89
C TYR A 105 -0.62 0.56 -13.47
N GLY A 106 0.26 0.88 -14.41
CA GLY A 106 1.69 1.08 -14.20
C GLY A 106 2.07 2.56 -14.13
N LEU A 107 2.91 2.94 -13.16
CA LEU A 107 3.56 4.25 -13.16
C LEU A 107 5.03 4.11 -13.63
N PRO A 108 5.47 4.84 -14.67
CA PRO A 108 6.83 4.74 -15.19
C PRO A 108 7.87 5.27 -14.19
N LYS A 109 8.89 4.46 -13.93
CA LYS A 109 10.06 4.85 -13.13
C LYS A 109 11.10 5.51 -14.04
N VAL A 110 10.83 6.75 -14.46
CA VAL A 110 11.66 7.54 -15.41
C VAL A 110 13.11 7.80 -14.96
N HIS A 111 13.43 7.49 -13.70
CA HIS A 111 14.77 7.62 -13.10
C HIS A 111 15.56 6.29 -13.11
N LYS A 112 15.09 5.30 -13.88
CA LYS A 112 15.70 3.97 -14.01
C LYS A 112 15.80 3.62 -15.49
N ASP A 113 16.86 2.89 -15.85
CA ASP A 113 17.08 2.41 -17.21
C ASP A 113 15.90 1.56 -17.69
N ASN A 114 15.58 1.64 -18.98
CA ASN A 114 14.42 1.00 -19.63
C ASN A 114 13.04 1.42 -19.09
N VAL A 115 12.99 2.42 -18.20
CA VAL A 115 11.75 3.01 -17.66
C VAL A 115 10.74 1.94 -17.19
N PRO A 116 11.12 1.05 -16.24
CA PRO A 116 10.24 -0.01 -15.77
C PRO A 116 9.00 0.57 -15.09
N LEU A 117 7.89 -0.16 -15.16
CA LEU A 117 6.63 0.23 -14.52
C LEU A 117 6.61 -0.18 -13.04
N ARG A 118 6.03 0.68 -12.20
CA ARG A 118 5.56 0.29 -10.87
C ARG A 118 4.07 -0.04 -10.96
N PRO A 119 3.65 -1.29 -10.76
CA PRO A 119 2.22 -1.61 -10.72
C PRO A 119 1.56 -0.93 -9.51
N ILE A 120 0.40 -0.35 -9.73
CA ILE A 120 -0.46 0.29 -8.75
C ILE A 120 -1.84 -0.34 -8.86
N VAL A 121 -2.37 -0.80 -7.72
CA VAL A 121 -3.75 -1.28 -7.59
C VAL A 121 -4.57 -0.19 -6.90
N SER A 122 -5.43 0.50 -7.66
CA SER A 122 -6.37 1.46 -7.09
C SER A 122 -7.65 0.76 -6.67
N CYS A 123 -7.92 0.77 -5.37
CA CYS A 123 -9.11 0.17 -4.78
C CYS A 123 -10.27 1.18 -4.66
N ILE A 124 -10.18 2.34 -5.31
CA ILE A 124 -11.26 3.35 -5.27
C ILE A 124 -12.54 2.73 -5.82
N LYS A 125 -13.64 2.83 -5.06
CA LYS A 125 -14.97 2.23 -5.34
C LYS A 125 -15.01 0.69 -5.27
N SER A 126 -13.97 0.03 -4.79
CA SER A 126 -14.05 -1.38 -4.40
C SER A 126 -14.88 -1.57 -3.14
N TYR A 127 -15.37 -2.79 -2.93
CA TYR A 127 -16.31 -3.13 -1.85
C TYR A 127 -15.76 -2.83 -0.44
N ASN A 128 -14.45 -2.92 -0.25
CA ASN A 128 -13.78 -2.70 1.03
C ASN A 128 -13.10 -1.32 1.16
N TYR A 129 -13.22 -0.43 0.16
CA TYR A 129 -12.55 0.89 0.18
C TYR A 129 -12.91 1.73 1.42
N LYS A 130 -14.21 1.91 1.68
CA LYS A 130 -14.69 2.74 2.80
C LYS A 130 -14.44 2.06 4.14
N LEU A 131 -14.52 0.73 4.18
CA LEU A 131 -14.15 -0.07 5.34
C LEU A 131 -12.68 0.14 5.70
N GLY A 132 -11.76 0.03 4.73
CA GLY A 132 -10.34 0.25 4.96
C GLY A 132 -10.04 1.64 5.51
N LYS A 133 -10.69 2.68 4.97
CA LYS A 133 -10.55 4.06 5.48
C LYS A 133 -11.08 4.20 6.91
N PHE A 134 -12.19 3.54 7.23
CA PHE A 134 -12.74 3.54 8.59
C PHE A 134 -11.80 2.86 9.59
N LEU A 135 -11.32 1.64 9.28
CA LEU A 135 -10.41 0.89 10.14
C LEU A 135 -9.06 1.60 10.31
N ALA A 136 -8.55 2.28 9.28
CA ALA A 136 -7.32 3.07 9.38
C ALA A 136 -7.42 4.18 10.43
N ASN A 137 -8.60 4.79 10.59
CA ASN A 137 -8.81 5.80 11.64
C ASN A 137 -8.79 5.18 13.04
N ILE A 138 -9.31 3.96 13.20
CA ILE A 138 -9.26 3.22 14.47
C ILE A 138 -7.82 2.82 14.83
N ILE A 139 -7.03 2.40 13.84
CA ILE A 139 -5.64 1.93 14.03
C ILE A 139 -4.67 3.10 14.22
N LYS A 140 -5.03 4.31 13.78
CA LYS A 140 -4.17 5.50 13.83
C LYS A 140 -3.47 5.76 15.17
N PRO A 141 -4.10 5.59 16.35
CA PRO A 141 -3.44 5.85 17.63
C PRO A 141 -2.27 4.89 17.93
N ILE A 142 -2.37 3.62 17.53
CA ILE A 142 -1.33 2.60 17.77
C ILE A 142 -0.21 2.62 16.73
N ARG A 143 -0.25 3.60 15.83
CA ARG A 143 0.72 3.83 14.75
C ARG A 143 2.00 4.52 15.25
N VAL A 144 1.99 5.14 16.42
CA VAL A 144 3.10 6.00 16.83
C VAL A 144 4.25 5.14 17.38
N SER A 145 5.35 5.06 16.63
CA SER A 145 6.62 4.50 17.12
C SER A 145 7.58 5.61 17.54
N PRO A 146 8.33 5.42 18.64
CA PRO A 146 9.42 6.33 19.00
C PRO A 146 10.57 6.35 17.98
N TYR A 147 10.66 5.34 17.11
CA TYR A 147 11.72 5.21 16.09
C TYR A 147 11.32 5.79 14.73
N SER A 148 10.06 6.23 14.58
CA SER A 148 9.55 6.77 13.33
C SER A 148 9.71 8.30 13.26
N LEU A 149 10.41 8.78 12.23
CA LEU A 149 10.56 10.20 11.97
C LEU A 149 9.42 10.72 11.10
N LYS A 150 8.80 11.84 11.52
CA LYS A 150 7.69 12.45 10.78
C LYS A 150 8.17 13.21 9.54
N HIS A 151 9.32 13.88 9.64
CA HIS A 151 9.86 14.68 8.55
C HIS A 151 11.35 14.43 8.34
N THR A 152 11.81 14.55 7.10
CA THR A 152 13.25 14.47 6.76
C THR A 152 14.08 15.52 7.52
N ASN A 153 13.49 16.67 7.85
CA ASN A 153 14.14 17.69 8.68
C ASN A 153 14.45 17.20 10.10
N ASP A 154 13.64 16.30 10.65
CA ASP A 154 13.89 15.71 11.97
C ASP A 154 15.11 14.79 11.92
N PHE A 155 15.28 14.06 10.80
CA PHE A 155 16.49 13.27 10.56
C PHE A 155 17.74 14.14 10.47
N PHE A 156 17.69 15.27 9.74
CA PHE A 156 18.83 16.19 9.68
C PHE A 156 19.21 16.74 11.05
N LYS A 157 18.22 17.15 11.85
CA LYS A 157 18.45 17.61 13.23
C LYS A 157 19.08 16.51 14.09
N PHE A 158 18.56 15.28 14.00
CA PHE A 158 19.09 14.13 14.71
C PHE A 158 20.58 13.89 14.39
N ILE A 159 20.95 13.88 13.11
CA ILE A 159 22.35 13.71 12.70
C ILE A 159 23.24 14.87 13.16
N GLN A 160 22.75 16.11 13.07
CA GLN A 160 23.52 17.28 13.48
C GLN A 160 23.80 17.28 15.00
N GLN A 161 22.79 16.96 15.81
CA GLN A 161 22.89 16.84 17.26
C GLN A 161 23.80 15.68 17.68
N ASN A 162 23.85 14.61 16.88
CA ASN A 162 24.65 13.42 17.14
C ASN A 162 25.92 13.34 16.28
N SER A 163 26.46 14.48 15.84
CA SER A 163 27.66 14.54 15.00
C SER A 163 28.91 13.91 15.63
N HIS A 164 28.95 13.78 16.96
CA HIS A 164 30.01 13.05 17.66
C HIS A 164 30.03 11.54 17.31
N LEU A 165 28.89 10.97 16.92
CA LEU A 165 28.79 9.56 16.50
C LEU A 165 29.53 9.29 15.19
N SER A 166 29.87 10.29 14.38
CA SER A 166 30.47 10.05 13.06
C SER A 166 31.99 9.79 13.09
N ARG A 167 32.67 9.98 14.23
CA ARG A 167 34.14 9.94 14.26
C ARG A 167 34.74 8.57 14.01
N ASN A 168 34.03 7.48 14.32
CA ASN A 168 34.48 6.10 14.07
C ASN A 168 33.33 5.14 13.70
N ASN A 169 32.12 5.65 13.40
CA ASN A 169 30.99 4.81 13.05
C ASN A 169 30.65 4.94 11.56
N LYS A 170 30.15 3.85 10.99
CA LYS A 170 29.62 3.81 9.62
C LYS A 170 28.09 3.89 9.69
N MET A 171 27.50 4.72 8.84
CA MET A 171 26.06 4.70 8.64
C MET A 171 25.70 3.58 7.66
N ILE A 172 24.76 2.72 8.05
CA ILE A 172 24.24 1.64 7.22
C ILE A 172 22.77 1.94 6.96
N SER A 173 22.34 1.76 5.71
CA SER A 173 20.96 1.91 5.28
C SER A 173 20.45 0.58 4.74
N PHE A 174 19.25 0.19 5.17
CA PHE A 174 18.56 -1.00 4.70
C PHE A 174 17.29 -0.56 3.95
N ASP A 175 17.01 -1.22 2.82
CA ASP A 175 15.77 -1.02 2.06
C ASP A 175 14.99 -2.34 2.03
N ILE A 176 13.70 -2.29 2.37
CA ILE A 176 12.85 -3.48 2.36
C ILE A 176 12.40 -3.74 0.93
N GLN A 177 12.77 -4.90 0.40
CA GLN A 177 12.32 -5.33 -0.91
C GLN A 177 10.84 -5.74 -0.88
N SER A 178 10.04 -5.17 -1.79
CA SER A 178 8.66 -5.61 -2.06
C SER A 178 7.76 -5.66 -0.82
N LEU A 179 7.90 -4.68 0.08
CA LEU A 179 7.18 -4.63 1.36
C LEU A 179 5.69 -4.98 1.24
N PHE A 180 4.99 -4.37 0.29
CA PHE A 180 3.54 -4.52 0.08
C PHE A 180 3.05 -5.94 -0.22
N THR A 181 3.91 -6.81 -0.76
CA THR A 181 3.53 -8.19 -1.14
C THR A 181 4.03 -9.23 -0.15
N ASN A 182 4.78 -8.80 0.87
CA ASN A 182 5.46 -9.67 1.82
C ASN A 182 4.96 -9.45 3.26
N ILE A 183 3.85 -8.72 3.46
CA ILE A 183 3.31 -8.49 4.81
C ILE A 183 2.56 -9.76 5.26
N PRO A 184 2.94 -10.35 6.40
CA PRO A 184 2.22 -11.46 7.01
C PRO A 184 0.88 -10.95 7.58
N VAL A 185 -0.20 -11.11 6.81
CA VAL A 185 -1.51 -10.49 7.12
C VAL A 185 -2.05 -10.97 8.45
N ARG A 186 -2.01 -12.27 8.70
CA ARG A 186 -2.62 -12.87 9.89
C ARG A 186 -1.93 -12.35 11.15
N GLU A 187 -0.61 -12.36 11.13
CA GLU A 187 0.27 -11.88 12.19
C GLU A 187 0.02 -10.38 12.40
N THR A 188 -0.10 -9.60 11.33
CA THR A 188 -0.42 -8.17 11.40
C THR A 188 -1.76 -7.93 12.09
N ILE A 189 -2.79 -8.72 11.77
CA ILE A 189 -4.11 -8.63 12.41
C ILE A 189 -4.00 -8.95 13.91
N GLU A 190 -3.25 -9.98 14.29
CA GLU A 190 -3.04 -10.37 15.69
C GLU A 190 -2.34 -9.25 16.46
N ILE A 191 -1.31 -8.62 15.89
CA ILE A 191 -0.60 -7.50 16.52
C ILE A 191 -1.53 -6.30 16.72
N ILE A 192 -2.33 -5.96 15.71
CA ILE A 192 -3.31 -4.86 15.81
C ILE A 192 -4.31 -5.14 16.93
N CYS A 193 -4.89 -6.35 16.97
CA CYS A 193 -5.85 -6.72 17.99
C CYS A 193 -5.22 -6.68 19.39
N ASN A 194 -4.01 -7.24 19.57
CA ASN A 194 -3.31 -7.22 20.86
C ASN A 194 -3.08 -5.77 21.36
N LYS A 195 -2.66 -4.86 20.48
CA LYS A 195 -2.44 -3.44 20.86
C LYS A 195 -3.74 -2.72 21.23
N LEU A 196 -4.84 -2.97 20.53
CA LEU A 196 -6.13 -2.29 20.77
C LEU A 196 -6.95 -2.89 21.91
N TYR A 197 -6.91 -4.21 22.09
CA TYR A 197 -7.80 -4.92 23.02
C TYR A 197 -7.11 -5.40 24.30
N CYS A 198 -5.79 -5.64 24.26
CA CYS A 198 -5.05 -6.20 25.39
C CYS A 198 -4.09 -5.21 26.07
N THR A 199 -3.57 -4.19 25.37
CA THR A 199 -2.53 -3.30 25.92
C THR A 199 -3.08 -2.08 26.64
N ASP A 200 -3.86 -1.22 25.96
CA ASP A 200 -4.38 0.02 26.54
C ASP A 200 -5.92 0.09 26.41
N PRO A 201 -6.66 -0.01 27.53
CA PRO A 201 -8.13 0.11 27.54
C PRO A 201 -8.65 1.40 26.91
N LYS A 202 -7.87 2.49 26.88
CA LYS A 202 -8.28 3.77 26.27
C LYS A 202 -8.26 3.72 24.74
N LEU A 203 -7.52 2.79 24.15
CA LEU A 203 -7.43 2.61 22.70
C LEU A 203 -8.47 1.62 22.18
N ARG A 204 -9.17 0.92 23.07
CA ARG A 204 -10.12 -0.11 22.72
C ARG A 204 -11.28 0.48 21.91
N PRO A 205 -11.53 0.02 20.67
CA PRO A 205 -12.67 0.47 19.89
C PRO A 205 -13.97 -0.10 20.48
N PHE A 206 -15.10 0.53 20.14
CA PHE A 206 -16.44 0.04 20.52
C PHE A 206 -16.81 -1.29 19.86
N ILE A 207 -16.09 -1.68 18.80
CA ILE A 207 -16.34 -2.91 18.04
C ILE A 207 -15.76 -4.09 18.83
N PRO A 208 -16.49 -5.20 19.02
CA PRO A 208 -15.94 -6.42 19.62
C PRO A 208 -14.77 -6.99 18.81
N GLU A 209 -13.82 -7.62 19.50
CA GLU A 209 -12.58 -8.10 18.90
C GLU A 209 -12.81 -9.06 17.72
N ASP A 210 -13.75 -10.02 17.86
CA ASP A 210 -14.06 -10.99 16.79
C ASP A 210 -14.56 -10.30 15.52
N TYR A 211 -15.44 -9.30 15.67
CA TYR A 211 -15.91 -8.50 14.54
C TYR A 211 -14.78 -7.68 13.96
N PHE A 212 -13.96 -7.04 14.78
CA PHE A 212 -12.86 -6.23 14.30
C PHE A 212 -11.85 -7.05 13.52
N ARG A 213 -11.52 -8.26 13.98
CA ARG A 213 -10.68 -9.22 13.27
C ARG A 213 -11.26 -9.56 11.91
N LYS A 214 -12.56 -9.87 11.86
CA LYS A 214 -13.27 -10.18 10.61
C LYS A 214 -13.30 -8.99 9.64
N LEU A 215 -13.47 -7.77 10.14
CA LEU A 215 -13.43 -6.54 9.35
C LEU A 215 -12.01 -6.27 8.82
N LEU A 216 -10.98 -6.49 9.63
CA LEU A 216 -9.59 -6.44 9.19
C LEU A 216 -9.30 -7.49 8.11
N GLU A 217 -9.86 -8.69 8.23
CA GLU A 217 -9.79 -9.70 7.18
C GLU A 217 -10.47 -9.20 5.91
N PHE A 218 -11.69 -8.65 5.93
CA PHE A 218 -12.30 -8.07 4.72
C PHE A 218 -11.48 -6.93 4.10
N ALA A 219 -10.85 -6.10 4.94
CA ALA A 219 -9.99 -5.02 4.47
C ALA A 219 -8.66 -5.56 3.92
N ALA A 220 -8.05 -6.55 4.55
CA ALA A 220 -6.75 -7.10 4.16
C ALA A 220 -6.83 -8.22 3.12
N THR A 221 -8.01 -8.83 2.92
CA THR A 221 -8.21 -9.92 1.97
C THR A 221 -8.07 -9.38 0.56
N VAL A 222 -6.87 -9.57 0.02
CA VAL A 222 -6.52 -9.39 -1.39
C VAL A 222 -6.79 -10.63 -2.20
N ASN A 223 -7.13 -11.75 -1.54
CA ASN A 223 -7.39 -13.01 -2.22
C ASN A 223 -8.63 -12.99 -3.13
N GLN A 224 -9.38 -11.88 -3.14
CA GLN A 224 -10.53 -11.65 -4.01
C GLN A 224 -10.63 -10.19 -4.49
N ASN A 225 -9.56 -9.38 -4.35
CA ASN A 225 -9.54 -8.09 -5.02
C ASN A 225 -9.18 -8.34 -6.47
N ASN A 226 -10.20 -8.60 -7.27
CA ASN A 226 -10.05 -8.58 -8.71
C ASN A 226 -9.62 -7.16 -9.05
N ALA A 227 -8.41 -7.03 -9.57
CA ALA A 227 -8.14 -5.85 -10.34
C ALA A 227 -8.61 -6.14 -11.75
N LYS A 228 -9.47 -5.28 -12.29
CA LYS A 228 -9.56 -5.12 -13.73
C LYS A 228 -8.34 -4.34 -14.17
N ILE A 229 -7.58 -4.90 -15.09
CA ILE A 229 -6.69 -4.06 -15.88
C ILE A 229 -7.59 -3.03 -16.54
N THR A 230 -7.27 -1.77 -16.32
CA THR A 230 -7.94 -0.71 -17.04
C THR A 230 -6.84 0.18 -17.52
N GLU A 231 -6.53 0.06 -18.81
CA GLU A 231 -6.02 1.23 -19.49
C GLU A 231 -7.05 2.34 -19.35
N SER A 232 -6.57 3.58 -19.29
CA SER A 232 -7.47 4.71 -19.38
C SER A 232 -8.24 4.74 -20.71
N TYR A 233 -7.86 3.99 -21.75
CA TYR A 233 -8.53 4.04 -23.07
C TYR A 233 -8.47 2.74 -23.94
N ALA A 234 -8.07 1.57 -23.43
CA ALA A 234 -8.26 0.30 -24.16
C ALA A 234 -8.83 -0.83 -23.28
N ASN A 235 -9.70 -1.60 -23.91
CA ASN A 235 -10.61 -2.57 -23.31
C ASN A 235 -9.93 -3.91 -22.99
N LEU A 236 -8.86 -3.94 -22.21
CA LEU A 236 -8.32 -5.20 -21.70
C LEU A 236 -8.84 -5.45 -20.29
N THR A 237 -9.94 -6.20 -20.15
CA THR A 237 -10.47 -6.58 -18.84
C THR A 237 -9.94 -7.96 -18.46
N MET A 238 -8.84 -8.02 -17.71
CA MET A 238 -8.44 -9.26 -17.02
C MET A 238 -8.73 -9.11 -15.54
N ASN A 239 -9.41 -10.11 -14.95
CA ASN A 239 -9.59 -10.21 -13.51
C ASN A 239 -8.37 -10.90 -12.91
N ILE A 240 -7.57 -10.14 -12.17
CA ILE A 240 -6.38 -10.66 -11.50
C ILE A 240 -6.51 -10.53 -9.99
N GLN A 241 -6.19 -11.59 -9.28
CA GLN A 241 -5.92 -11.55 -7.84
C GLN A 241 -4.49 -11.05 -7.66
N THR A 242 -4.27 -10.13 -6.72
CA THR A 242 -2.92 -9.64 -6.40
C THR A 242 -2.58 -9.93 -4.94
N ASN A 243 -1.30 -10.00 -4.59
CA ASN A 243 -0.88 -10.07 -3.18
C ASN A 243 -0.69 -8.66 -2.55
N TYR A 244 -1.20 -7.58 -3.17
CA TYR A 244 -1.04 -6.22 -2.63
C TYR A 244 -2.03 -5.97 -1.50
N HIS A 245 -1.56 -6.05 -0.26
CA HIS A 245 -2.41 -5.82 0.91
C HIS A 245 -3.03 -4.41 0.88
N ILE A 246 -4.36 -4.31 1.01
CA ILE A 246 -5.07 -3.03 1.23
C ILE A 246 -4.84 -2.51 2.66
N PHE A 247 -3.61 -2.65 3.15
CA PHE A 247 -3.02 -1.66 4.05
C PHE A 247 -2.62 -0.39 3.27
N MET A 248 -3.31 -0.09 2.17
CA MET A 248 -3.11 1.10 1.35
C MET A 248 -3.33 2.41 2.11
N TYR A 249 -3.87 2.34 3.33
CA TYR A 249 -4.12 3.49 4.17
C TYR A 249 -3.03 3.85 5.15
N ASP A 250 -2.07 2.99 5.52
CA ASP A 250 -0.86 3.46 6.24
C ASP A 250 0.13 2.35 6.60
N PHE A 251 1.31 2.40 5.99
CA PHE A 251 2.39 1.41 6.11
C PHE A 251 3.29 1.55 7.33
N SER A 252 3.22 2.65 8.08
CA SER A 252 4.19 2.82 9.16
C SER A 252 4.02 1.74 10.23
N PHE A 253 2.80 1.24 10.47
CA PHE A 253 2.54 0.20 11.46
C PHE A 253 3.43 -1.05 11.31
N PHE A 254 3.67 -1.49 10.08
CA PHE A 254 4.51 -2.68 9.83
C PHE A 254 6.01 -2.39 9.96
N VAL A 255 6.46 -1.20 9.51
CA VAL A 255 7.85 -0.75 9.68
C VAL A 255 8.15 -0.55 11.17
N ASP A 256 7.19 -0.03 11.92
CA ASP A 256 7.25 0.19 13.36
C ASP A 256 7.26 -1.14 14.13
N TYR A 257 6.46 -2.13 13.71
CA TYR A 257 6.52 -3.49 14.27
C TYR A 257 7.86 -4.17 14.00
N LEU A 258 8.39 -4.08 12.77
CA LEU A 258 9.74 -4.57 12.49
C LEU A 258 10.74 -3.87 13.42
N SER A 259 10.65 -2.54 13.61
CA SER A 259 11.54 -1.82 14.53
C SER A 259 11.43 -2.31 15.99
N ASP A 260 10.21 -2.52 16.50
CA ASP A 260 9.98 -2.96 17.88
C ASP A 260 10.46 -4.41 18.13
N ASN A 261 10.40 -5.29 17.12
CA ASN A 261 10.86 -6.68 17.22
C ASN A 261 12.32 -6.86 16.79
N VAL A 262 12.87 -5.93 16.01
CA VAL A 262 14.31 -5.84 15.66
C VAL A 262 15.14 -5.32 16.84
N SER A 263 14.50 -4.93 17.96
CA SER A 263 15.15 -4.74 19.27
C SER A 263 15.99 -5.95 19.75
N ALA A 264 15.90 -7.11 19.06
CA ALA A 264 16.68 -8.32 19.33
C ALA A 264 17.66 -8.71 18.20
N VAL A 265 18.09 -7.76 17.35
CA VAL A 265 19.14 -8.01 16.34
C VAL A 265 20.45 -7.41 16.80
N GLU A 266 21.31 -8.22 17.43
CA GLU A 266 22.72 -7.87 17.61
C GLU A 266 23.43 -7.93 16.25
N LEU A 267 23.87 -6.76 15.76
CA LEU A 267 24.76 -6.66 14.61
C LEU A 267 26.17 -7.05 15.04
N PHE A 268 26.62 -8.25 14.67
CA PHE A 268 28.02 -8.63 14.78
C PHE A 268 28.75 -8.41 13.45
N ILE A 269 29.86 -7.68 13.50
CA ILE A 269 30.84 -7.62 12.41
C ILE A 269 31.79 -8.80 12.61
N VAL A 270 31.70 -9.82 11.75
CA VAL A 270 32.67 -10.93 11.74
C VAL A 270 33.34 -10.95 10.37
N ASN A 271 34.66 -10.70 10.33
CA ASN A 271 35.51 -10.73 9.14
C ASN A 271 34.99 -9.88 7.97
N ASP A 272 34.75 -8.59 8.21
CA ASP A 272 34.29 -7.60 7.20
C ASP A 272 32.98 -7.97 6.47
N LYS A 273 32.24 -8.95 6.99
CA LYS A 273 30.88 -9.28 6.58
C LYS A 273 29.93 -8.99 7.75
N ILE A 274 28.90 -8.20 7.48
CA ILE A 274 27.80 -8.00 8.42
C ILE A 274 26.98 -9.30 8.40
N LYS A 275 26.93 -10.01 9.52
CA LYS A 275 26.00 -11.13 9.72
C LYS A 275 24.88 -10.68 10.66
N LEU A 276 23.65 -10.86 10.22
CA LEU A 276 22.46 -10.78 11.07
C LEU A 276 22.33 -12.14 11.77
N MET A 277 22.61 -12.21 13.08
CA MET A 277 22.26 -13.39 13.87
C MET A 277 20.97 -13.10 14.64
N GLU A 278 19.91 -13.84 14.33
CA GLU A 278 18.67 -13.84 15.12
C GLU A 278 18.87 -14.68 16.38
N LEU A 279 18.59 -14.10 17.55
CA LEU A 279 18.32 -14.86 18.77
C LEU A 279 16.89 -15.44 18.71
N ASN A 280 16.74 -16.59 18.02
CA ASN A 280 15.57 -17.52 18.00
C ASN A 280 14.21 -16.95 17.53
N LYS A 281 13.41 -17.56 16.65
CA LYS A 281 13.34 -18.88 16.02
C LYS A 281 12.49 -18.73 14.73
N LYS A 282 13.00 -19.33 13.65
CA LYS A 282 12.34 -19.67 12.37
C LYS A 282 12.29 -18.59 11.29
N ASN A 283 13.18 -18.88 10.33
CA ASN A 283 13.11 -18.61 8.89
C ASN A 283 13.52 -17.20 8.49
N LEU A 284 14.76 -17.07 7.99
CA LEU A 284 15.00 -16.61 6.61
C LEU A 284 16.42 -16.96 6.14
N ILE A 285 16.51 -17.24 4.84
CA ILE A 285 17.68 -17.72 4.09
C ILE A 285 18.49 -16.51 3.60
N GLU A 286 19.81 -16.51 3.85
CA GLU A 286 20.77 -15.54 3.31
C GLU A 286 20.84 -15.60 1.77
N LYS A 287 20.91 -14.43 1.12
CA LYS A 287 21.46 -14.28 -0.24
C LYS A 287 22.58 -13.26 -0.21
#